data_AF-A0A1J4VYR8-F1
#
_entry.id   AF-A0A1J4VYR8-F1
#
_cell.length_a   1.000
_cell.length_b   1.000
_cell.length_c   1.000
_cell.angle_alpha   90.00
_cell.angle_beta   90.00
_cell.angle_gamma   90.00
#
_symmetry.space_group_name_H-M   'P 1'
#
loop_
_entity.id
_entity.type
_entity.pdbx_description
1 polymer ?
#
loop_
_entity_poly.entity_id
_entity_poly.type
_entity_poly.pdbx_seq_one_letter_code
_entity_poly.pdbx_strand_id
1 'polypeptide(L)'
;MLKAVSLIAQKYHVPCEVSVEVPMACGFGACLGCAIKVNERVTYGASVTSSQPREFILRSVDLDATKDLKGHRFAMACTEGPVFQASEIVWE
;
A
#
# COMPACT_ATOMS: atom_id res chain seq x y z
N MET A 1 -15.40 5.15 5.90
CA MET A 1 -15.82 3.73 5.97
C MET A 1 -14.65 2.77 5.81
N LEU A 2 -13.94 2.76 4.66
CA LEU A 2 -12.84 1.80 4.40
C LEU A 2 -11.68 1.87 5.41
N LYS A 3 -11.33 3.07 5.90
CA LYS A 3 -10.39 3.25 7.03
C LYS A 3 -10.80 2.48 8.29
N ALA A 4 -12.09 2.45 8.62
CA ALA A 4 -12.55 1.72 9.80
C ALA A 4 -12.45 0.20 9.59
N VAL A 5 -12.82 -0.26 8.39
CA VAL A 5 -12.70 -1.68 8.01
C VAL A 5 -11.23 -2.11 8.02
N SER A 6 -10.32 -1.30 7.48
CA SER A 6 -8.88 -1.59 7.48
C SER A 6 -8.31 -1.70 8.89
N LEU A 7 -8.72 -0.83 9.81
CA LEU A 7 -8.30 -0.87 11.21
C LEU A 7 -8.86 -2.10 11.94
N ILE A 8 -10.11 -2.48 11.69
CA ILE A 8 -10.71 -3.70 12.26
C ILE A 8 -9.98 -4.94 11.75
N ALA A 9 -9.77 -5.04 10.43
CA ALA A 9 -9.06 -6.17 9.82
C ALA A 9 -7.64 -6.31 10.38
N GLN A 10 -6.91 -5.20 10.52
CA GLN A 10 -5.58 -5.18 11.14
C GLN A 10 -5.63 -5.64 12.60
N LYS A 11 -6.59 -5.16 13.40
CA LYS A 11 -6.76 -5.57 14.81
C LYS A 11 -6.92 -7.08 14.96
N TYR A 12 -7.65 -7.72 14.05
CA TYR A 12 -7.89 -9.16 14.05
C TYR A 12 -6.90 -9.96 13.19
N HIS A 13 -5.85 -9.31 12.66
CA HIS A 13 -4.86 -9.92 11.77
C HIS A 13 -5.48 -10.64 10.55
N VAL A 14 -6.59 -10.11 10.05
CA VAL A 14 -7.30 -10.62 8.87
C VAL A 14 -6.75 -9.92 7.63
N PRO A 15 -6.25 -10.65 6.61
CA PRO A 15 -5.91 -10.07 5.32
C PRO A 15 -7.13 -9.38 4.72
N CYS A 16 -6.98 -8.12 4.33
CA CYS A 16 -8.08 -7.31 3.85
C CYS A 16 -7.61 -6.49 2.65
N GLU A 17 -8.33 -6.64 1.55
CA GLU A 17 -8.18 -5.78 0.38
C GLU A 17 -9.33 -4.78 0.34
N VAL A 18 -9.04 -3.58 -0.14
CA VAL A 18 -10.03 -2.51 -0.28
C VAL A 18 -9.94 -1.92 -1.67
N SER A 19 -11.09 -1.76 -2.32
CA SER A 19 -11.23 -0.95 -3.52
C SER A 19 -11.38 0.50 -3.09
N VAL A 20 -10.37 1.34 -3.35
CA VAL A 20 -10.40 2.74 -2.95
C VAL A 20 -11.17 3.58 -3.95
N GLU A 21 -11.91 4.56 -3.43
CA GLU A 21 -12.58 5.57 -4.22
C GLU A 21 -11.80 6.87 -4.11
N VAL A 22 -11.33 7.40 -5.24
CA VAL A 22 -10.59 8.66 -5.32
C VAL A 22 -11.01 9.46 -6.56
N PRO A 23 -10.93 10.80 -6.53
CA PRO A 23 -11.22 11.61 -7.71
C PRO A 23 -10.44 11.12 -8.93
N MET A 24 -11.16 10.83 -10.00
CA MET A 24 -10.58 10.25 -11.21
C MET A 24 -11.13 10.97 -12.44
N ALA A 25 -10.24 11.56 -13.23
CA ALA A 25 -10.60 12.24 -14.47
C ALA A 25 -10.30 11.38 -15.70
N CYS A 26 -9.01 11.02 -15.91
CA CYS A 26 -8.60 10.31 -17.12
C CYS A 26 -8.81 8.80 -17.07
N GLY A 27 -8.60 8.15 -15.92
CA GLY A 27 -8.70 6.69 -15.78
C GLY A 27 -7.57 5.85 -16.41
N PHE A 28 -6.55 6.47 -17.00
CA PHE A 28 -5.41 5.77 -17.63
C PHE A 28 -4.03 6.35 -17.24
N GLY A 29 -3.97 7.11 -16.14
CA GLY A 29 -2.71 7.58 -15.54
C GLY A 29 -2.15 8.92 -16.06
N ALA A 30 -2.80 9.59 -17.01
CA ALA A 30 -2.29 10.87 -17.54
C ALA A 30 -2.48 12.07 -16.60
N CYS A 31 -3.62 12.14 -15.88
CA CYS A 31 -3.96 13.30 -15.07
C CYS A 31 -3.40 13.27 -13.64
N LEU A 32 -2.93 12.10 -13.17
CA LEU A 32 -2.43 11.87 -11.80
C LEU A 32 -3.41 12.20 -10.65
N GLY A 33 -4.65 12.58 -10.94
CA GLY A 33 -5.64 12.96 -9.91
C GLY A 33 -6.05 11.83 -8.97
N CYS A 34 -5.87 10.57 -9.38
CA CYS A 34 -6.17 9.39 -8.57
C CYS A 34 -4.96 8.86 -7.77
N ALA A 35 -3.94 9.69 -7.53
CA ALA A 35 -2.77 9.29 -6.75
C ALA A 35 -3.13 9.16 -5.26
N ILE A 36 -2.75 8.03 -4.65
CA ILE A 36 -2.90 7.77 -3.22
C ILE A 36 -1.56 7.51 -2.57
N LYS A 37 -1.43 7.83 -1.28
CA LYS A 37 -0.23 7.56 -0.50
C LYS A 37 -0.26 6.11 -0.01
N VAL A 38 0.78 5.35 -0.38
CA VAL A 38 0.98 3.98 0.09
C VAL A 38 2.37 3.84 0.72
N ASN A 39 2.48 2.97 1.71
CA ASN A 39 3.76 2.57 2.26
C ASN A 39 4.60 1.91 1.16
N GLU A 40 5.92 2.10 1.21
CA GLU A 40 6.81 1.34 0.33
C GLU A 40 6.52 -0.16 0.48
N ARG A 41 6.03 -0.76 -0.60
CA ARG A 41 5.86 -2.21 -0.69
C ARG A 41 7.25 -2.83 -0.56
N VAL A 42 7.53 -3.42 0.61
CA VAL A 42 8.54 -4.48 0.69
C VAL A 42 7.93 -5.73 0.06
N THR A 43 7.78 -5.73 -1.26
CA THR A 43 7.53 -6.96 -2.01
C THR A 43 8.84 -7.70 -2.08
N TYR A 44 8.89 -8.91 -1.53
CA TYR A 44 9.78 -9.93 -2.05
C TYR A 44 9.40 -10.18 -3.53
N GLY A 45 9.97 -9.39 -4.46
CA GLY A 45 10.02 -9.73 -5.88
C GLY A 45 9.35 -8.83 -6.93
N ALA A 46 9.33 -7.49 -6.82
CA ALA A 46 9.08 -6.63 -8.01
C ALA A 46 9.56 -5.17 -7.90
N SER A 47 10.83 -4.95 -7.56
CA SER A 47 11.63 -3.90 -8.20
C SER A 47 13.05 -4.44 -8.32
N VAL A 48 13.42 -4.84 -9.53
CA VAL A 48 14.82 -5.10 -9.88
C VAL A 48 15.49 -3.72 -9.93
N THR A 49 15.85 -3.21 -8.76
CA THR A 49 16.95 -2.26 -8.63
C THR A 49 18.15 -3.07 -8.16
N SER A 50 19.22 -2.96 -8.93
CA SER A 50 20.49 -3.67 -8.83
C SER A 50 20.94 -3.95 -7.38
N SER A 51 21.38 -5.19 -7.16
CA SER A 51 22.13 -5.71 -6.00
C SER A 51 21.33 -5.98 -4.71
N GLN A 52 20.70 -7.15 -4.59
CA GLN A 52 21.09 -8.22 -3.64
C GLN A 52 19.99 -9.30 -3.48
N PRO A 53 20.35 -10.56 -3.14
CA PRO A 53 19.56 -11.75 -3.42
C PRO A 53 18.65 -12.20 -2.27
N ARG A 54 17.75 -13.12 -2.65
CA ARG A 54 16.66 -13.75 -1.91
C ARG A 54 17.04 -14.36 -0.55
N GLU A 55 16.27 -14.06 0.51
CA GLU A 55 16.11 -14.98 1.63
C GLU A 55 14.72 -14.90 2.29
N PHE A 56 13.95 -15.96 2.05
CA PHE A 56 12.63 -16.27 2.57
C PHE A 56 12.60 -16.18 4.11
N ILE A 57 12.43 -14.99 4.68
CA ILE A 57 12.30 -14.79 6.12
C ILE A 57 10.97 -14.07 6.40
N LEU A 58 9.99 -14.87 6.81
CA LEU A 58 8.88 -14.46 7.67
C LEU A 58 9.49 -13.95 8.99
N ARG A 59 9.78 -12.64 9.08
CA ARG A 59 9.94 -11.97 10.36
C ARG A 59 8.89 -10.87 10.43
N SER A 60 7.93 -11.10 11.31
CA SER A 60 7.07 -10.09 11.90
C SER A 60 7.93 -8.88 12.28
N VAL A 61 7.82 -7.80 11.52
CA VAL A 61 8.37 -6.51 11.92
C VAL A 61 7.22 -5.73 12.53
N ASP A 62 7.36 -5.42 13.81
CA ASP A 62 6.43 -4.65 14.63
C ASP A 62 5.88 -3.44 13.85
N LEU A 63 4.58 -3.50 13.53
CA LEU A 63 3.90 -2.49 12.71
C LEU A 63 3.77 -1.12 13.40
N ASP A 64 4.03 -1.03 14.70
CA ASP A 64 3.79 0.18 15.48
C ASP A 64 5.03 1.09 15.65
N ALA A 65 6.24 0.59 15.47
CA ALA A 65 7.47 1.31 15.86
C ALA A 65 8.10 2.21 14.77
N THR A 66 7.44 2.39 13.62
CA THR A 66 8.07 3.03 12.44
C THR A 66 7.25 4.14 11.79
N LYS A 67 6.30 4.71 12.53
CA LYS A 67 5.34 5.72 12.05
C LYS A 67 5.97 6.96 11.43
N ASP A 68 7.23 7.28 11.77
CA ASP A 68 7.87 8.55 11.41
C ASP A 68 9.17 8.42 10.58
N LEU A 69 9.58 7.20 10.17
CA LEU A 69 10.87 6.98 9.48
C LEU A 69 10.82 6.09 8.22
N LYS A 70 9.65 5.81 7.64
CA LYS A 70 9.54 4.93 6.45
C LYS A 70 9.06 5.68 5.22
N GLY A 71 9.80 5.55 4.12
CA GLY A 71 9.45 6.11 2.82
C GLY A 71 8.03 5.75 2.40
N HIS A 72 7.31 6.72 1.86
CA HIS A 72 6.01 6.51 1.24
C HIS A 72 6.14 6.78 -0.24
N ARG A 73 5.42 6.03 -1.07
CA ARG A 73 5.27 6.30 -2.49
C ARG A 73 3.84 6.69 -2.81
N PHE A 74 3.65 7.35 -3.94
CA PHE A 74 2.32 7.58 -4.50
C PHE A 74 2.02 6.49 -5.52
N ALA A 75 0.86 5.84 -5.39
CA ALA A 75 0.35 4.87 -6.34
C ALA A 75 -0.88 5.44 -7.04
N MET A 76 -1.00 5.26 -8.35
CA MET A 76 -2.18 5.70 -9.11
C MET A 76 -3.29 4.66 -9.04
N ALA A 77 -4.44 4.99 -8.46
CA ALA A 77 -5.54 4.02 -8.33
C ALA A 77 -6.06 3.49 -9.68
N CYS A 78 -5.99 4.27 -10.77
CA CYS A 78 -6.47 3.82 -12.08
C CYS A 78 -5.54 2.84 -12.81
N THR A 79 -4.23 2.83 -12.51
CA THR A 79 -3.25 1.97 -13.20
C THR A 79 -2.55 0.96 -12.30
N GLU A 80 -2.47 1.25 -11.00
CA GLU A 80 -1.88 0.38 -9.96
C GLU A 80 -2.94 -0.17 -8.99
N GLY A 81 -4.15 0.38 -9.03
CA GLY A 81 -5.30 -0.04 -8.22
C GLY A 81 -6.43 -0.62 -9.08
N PRO A 82 -7.72 -0.43 -8.72
CA PRO A 82 -8.24 0.33 -7.56
C PRO A 82 -8.21 -0.45 -6.24
N VAL A 83 -7.87 -1.75 -6.30
CA VAL A 83 -7.82 -2.65 -5.15
C VAL A 83 -6.41 -2.70 -4.59
N PHE A 84 -6.29 -2.41 -3.29
CA PHE A 84 -5.02 -2.40 -2.57
C PHE A 84 -5.13 -3.20 -1.28
N GLN A 85 -3.99 -3.60 -0.72
CA GLN A 85 -3.98 -4.14 0.63
C GLN A 85 -4.36 -3.04 1.63
N ALA A 86 -5.22 -3.34 2.57
CA ALA A 86 -5.72 -2.33 3.51
C ALA A 86 -4.60 -1.80 4.45
N SER A 87 -3.55 -2.60 4.64
CA SER A 87 -2.36 -2.30 5.47
C SER A 87 -1.30 -1.44 4.77
N GLU A 88 -1.29 -1.37 3.44
CA GLU A 88 -0.31 -0.54 2.70
C GLU A 88 -0.81 0.89 2.48
N ILE A 89 -2.12 1.14 2.52
CA ILE A 89 -2.68 2.48 2.35
C ILE A 89 -2.38 3.32 3.59
N VAL A 90 -1.82 4.51 3.37
CA VAL A 90 -1.67 5.52 4.41
C VAL A 90 -2.99 6.28 4.52
N TRP A 91 -3.77 5.91 5.53
CA TRP A 91 -5.05 6.56 5.83
C TRP A 91 -4.82 7.90 6.55
N GLU A 92 -5.20 9.02 5.92
CA GLU A 92 -5.34 10.33 6.58
C GLU A 92 -6.49 10.32 7.59
#